data_AF-A0A7C2PTP2-F1
#
_entry.id   AF-A0A7C2PTP2-F1
#
_cell.length_a   1.000
_cell.length_b   1.000
_cell.length_c   1.000
_cell.angle_alpha   90.00
_cell.angle_beta   90.00
_cell.angle_gamma   90.00
#
_symmetry.space_group_name_H-M   'P 1'
#
loop_
_entity.id
_entity.type
_entity.pdbx_description
1 polymer ?
#
loop_
_entity_poly.entity_id
_entity_poly.type
_entity_poly.pdbx_seq_one_letter_code
_entity_poly.pdbx_strand_id
1 'polypeptide(L)'
;MWEIAFVWPWPVTDTAQIGPLEAHLFHDFDGRSRLVNGSIPPAPGLLAFTVPERVRVQVMDDREIAGRKDPSLRFPRQIQHFGSLVDYILNTQDKPHLRRALQVYFDRLSRYYTAFLGGPENT
;
A
#
# COMPACT_ATOMS: atom_id res chain seq x y z
N MET A 1 -7.42 -0.16 2.43
CA MET A 1 -6.16 -0.73 2.92
C MET A 1 -5.69 0.15 4.07
N TRP A 2 -6.10 -0.21 5.29
CA TRP A 2 -5.87 0.62 6.48
C TRP A 2 -5.47 -0.25 7.67
N GLU A 3 -4.65 -1.26 7.42
CA GLU A 3 -4.10 -2.12 8.47
C GLU A 3 -2.58 -2.01 8.40
N ILE A 4 -2.04 -1.12 9.22
CA ILE A 4 -0.60 -0.91 9.33
C ILE A 4 -0.12 -1.77 10.49
N ALA A 5 0.52 -2.90 10.17
CA ALA A 5 1.17 -3.75 11.16
C ALA A 5 2.61 -3.31 11.46
N PHE A 6 3.26 -2.71 10.45
CA PHE A 6 4.65 -2.31 10.49
C PHE A 6 4.82 -0.90 9.91
N VAL A 7 5.66 -0.11 10.57
CA VAL A 7 6.15 1.17 10.06
C VAL A 7 7.64 1.01 9.77
N TRP A 8 8.07 1.50 8.62
CA TRP A 8 9.48 1.53 8.23
C TRP A 8 9.96 2.97 8.19
N PRO A 9 10.64 3.47 9.25
CA PRO A 9 11.34 4.74 9.16
C PRO A 9 12.70 4.57 8.48
N TRP A 10 13.07 5.56 7.67
CA TRP A 10 14.39 5.72 7.09
C TRP A 10 15.06 6.95 7.71
N PRO A 11 16.06 6.77 8.58
CA PRO A 11 16.73 7.88 9.24
C PRO A 11 17.56 8.67 8.22
N VAL A 12 17.26 9.96 8.08
CA VAL A 12 18.05 10.90 7.28
C VAL A 12 18.81 11.85 8.19
N THR A 13 20.02 12.22 7.79
CA THR A 13 20.83 13.21 8.51
C THR A 13 20.49 14.65 8.14
N ASP A 14 19.90 14.84 6.96
CA ASP A 14 19.49 16.15 6.44
C ASP A 14 18.05 16.08 5.93
N THR A 15 17.21 17.02 6.37
CA THR A 15 15.82 17.16 5.95
C THR A 15 15.66 17.37 4.43
N ALA A 16 16.66 17.93 3.75
CA ALA A 16 16.64 18.09 2.30
C ALA A 16 16.65 16.74 1.55
N GLN A 17 17.07 15.66 2.21
CA GLN A 17 17.07 14.30 1.65
C GLN A 17 15.67 13.67 1.64
N ILE A 18 14.71 14.18 2.42
CA ILE A 18 13.39 13.56 2.59
C ILE A 18 12.64 13.45 1.25
N GLY A 19 12.54 14.54 0.49
CA GLY A 19 11.81 14.54 -0.78
C GLY A 19 12.40 13.57 -1.83
N PRO A 20 13.71 13.65 -2.13
CA PRO A 20 14.36 12.70 -3.03
C PRO A 20 14.25 11.24 -2.56
N LEU A 21 14.39 10.99 -1.25
CA LEU A 21 14.25 9.66 -0.67
C LEU A 21 12.81 9.14 -0.80
N GLU A 22 11.81 9.96 -0.51
CA GLU A 22 10.40 9.60 -0.66
C GLU A 22 10.07 9.22 -2.09
N ALA A 23 10.52 10.00 -3.07
CA ALA A 23 10.37 9.67 -4.48
C ALA A 23 11.04 8.33 -4.82
N HIS A 24 12.26 8.09 -4.33
CA HIS A 24 12.97 6.83 -4.56
C HIS A 24 12.26 5.62 -3.98
N LEU A 25 11.84 5.69 -2.73
CA LEU A 25 11.09 4.63 -2.08
C LEU A 25 9.74 4.40 -2.75
N PHE A 26 9.04 5.46 -3.17
CA PHE A 26 7.81 5.33 -3.92
C PHE A 26 8.03 4.49 -5.19
N HIS A 27 9.00 4.86 -6.04
CA HIS A 27 9.21 4.19 -7.31
C HIS A 27 9.71 2.74 -7.14
N ASP A 28 10.55 2.48 -6.15
CA ASP A 28 10.98 1.11 -5.82
C ASP A 28 9.81 0.23 -5.36
N PHE A 29 8.97 0.71 -4.43
CA PHE A 29 7.85 -0.08 -3.93
C PHE A 29 6.69 -0.17 -4.93
N ASP A 30 6.38 0.90 -5.66
CA ASP A 30 5.31 0.91 -6.66
C ASP A 30 5.59 -0.03 -7.83
N GLY A 31 6.87 -0.18 -8.20
CA GLY A 31 7.31 -1.17 -9.19
C GLY A 31 7.11 -2.62 -8.74
N ARG A 32 7.15 -2.90 -7.43
CA ARG A 32 6.96 -4.25 -6.86
C ARG A 32 5.49 -4.55 -6.58
N SER A 33 4.79 -3.60 -5.96
CA SER A 33 3.37 -3.69 -5.63
C SER A 33 2.79 -2.31 -5.69
N ARG A 34 1.95 -2.07 -6.71
CA ARG A 34 1.37 -0.76 -6.97
C ARG A 34 0.79 -0.15 -5.70
N LEU A 35 1.26 1.04 -5.39
CA LEU A 35 0.81 1.83 -4.26
C LEU A 35 -0.51 2.54 -4.62
N VAL A 36 -1.32 2.78 -3.59
CA VAL A 36 -2.63 3.46 -3.70
C VAL A 36 -2.47 4.98 -3.56
N ASN A 37 -1.24 5.44 -3.28
CA ASN A 37 -0.94 6.86 -3.08
C ASN A 37 -1.43 7.69 -4.26
N GLY A 38 -1.92 8.89 -3.95
CA GLY A 38 -2.57 9.77 -4.93
C GLY A 38 -1.65 10.18 -6.09
N SER A 39 -0.88 11.25 -5.89
CA SER A 39 0.07 11.74 -6.90
C SER A 39 1.32 10.86 -6.94
N ILE A 40 1.75 10.51 -8.16
CA ILE A 40 3.03 9.84 -8.41
C ILE A 40 4.12 10.92 -8.33
N PRO A 41 5.07 10.82 -7.39
CA PRO A 41 6.21 11.74 -7.37
C PRO A 41 7.03 11.59 -8.66
N PRO A 42 7.70 12.65 -9.14
CA PRO A 42 8.61 12.55 -10.28
C PRO A 42 9.64 11.45 -10.04
N ALA A 43 10.05 10.75 -11.10
CA ALA A 43 11.11 9.76 -11.01
C ALA A 43 12.36 10.44 -10.44
N PRO A 44 12.90 9.95 -9.30
CA PRO A 44 14.12 10.51 -8.77
C PRO A 44 15.23 10.19 -9.78
N GLY A 45 16.05 11.20 -10.08
CA GLY A 45 17.32 10.96 -10.75
C GLY A 45 18.26 10.16 -9.85
N LEU A 46 19.56 10.23 -10.16
CA LEU A 46 20.57 9.66 -9.27
C LEU A 46 20.50 10.37 -7.91
N LEU A 47 20.36 9.60 -6.82
CA LEU A 47 20.43 10.17 -5.48
C LEU A 47 21.85 10.65 -5.20
N ALA A 48 21.98 11.85 -4.62
CA ALA A 48 23.27 12.41 -4.20
C ALA A 48 23.80 11.78 -2.90
N PHE A 49 23.08 10.82 -2.33
CA PHE A 49 23.39 10.17 -1.06
C PHE A 49 23.00 8.69 -1.12
N THR A 50 23.60 7.90 -0.24
CA THR A 50 23.25 6.49 -0.07
C THR A 50 21.93 6.38 0.68
N VAL A 51 21.00 5.56 0.16
CA VAL A 51 19.73 5.28 0.84
C VAL A 51 20.02 4.65 2.21
N PRO A 52 19.55 5.25 3.30
CA PRO A 52 19.79 4.72 4.64
C PRO A 52 19.09 3.37 4.83
N GLU A 53 19.61 2.56 5.75
CA GLU A 53 18.94 1.32 6.11
C GLU A 53 17.61 1.62 6.83
N ARG A 54 16.55 0.91 6.45
CA ARG A 54 15.25 1.05 7.11
C ARG A 54 15.29 0.39 8.48
N VAL A 55 14.64 1.02 9.46
CA VAL A 55 14.30 0.36 10.72
C VAL A 55 12.91 -0.24 10.56
N ARG A 56 12.63 -1.39 11.19
CA ARG A 56 11.28 -1.97 11.20
C ARG A 56 10.68 -1.84 12.59
N VAL A 57 9.58 -1.10 12.70
CA VAL A 57 8.83 -0.93 13.94
C VAL A 57 7.49 -1.64 13.79
N GLN A 58 7.22 -2.59 14.68
CA GLN A 58 5.91 -3.24 14.77
C GLN A 58 4.98 -2.39 15.64
N VAL A 59 3.80 -2.07 15.11
CA VAL A 59 2.82 -1.20 15.79
C VAL A 59 1.55 -1.96 16.20
N MET A 60 1.51 -3.27 15.92
CA MET A 60 0.37 -4.14 16.15
C MET A 60 0.85 -5.49 16.69
N ASP A 61 0.16 -6.05 17.68
CA ASP A 61 0.53 -7.35 18.25
C ASP A 61 0.35 -8.50 17.24
N ASP A 62 1.17 -9.55 17.37
CA ASP A 62 1.14 -10.70 16.45
C ASP A 62 -0.22 -11.39 16.40
N ARG A 63 -0.95 -11.46 17.51
CA ARG A 63 -2.30 -12.06 17.55
C ARG A 63 -3.29 -11.23 16.74
N GLU A 64 -3.20 -9.92 16.84
CA GLU A 64 -4.04 -9.01 16.06
C GLU A 64 -3.67 -9.07 14.57
N ILE A 65 -2.38 -9.12 14.24
CA ILE A 65 -1.90 -9.33 12.87
C ILE A 65 -2.46 -10.63 12.31
N ALA A 66 -2.41 -11.73 13.06
CA ALA A 66 -2.93 -13.02 12.64
C ALA A 66 -4.44 -12.97 12.37
N GLY A 67 -5.22 -12.39 13.30
CA GLY A 67 -6.67 -12.23 13.11
C GLY A 67 -7.02 -11.33 11.92
N ARG A 68 -6.24 -10.27 11.67
CA ARG A 68 -6.45 -9.41 10.51
C ARG A 68 -6.06 -10.07 9.18
N LYS A 69 -5.12 -11.02 9.21
CA LYS A 69 -4.70 -11.80 8.04
C LYS A 69 -5.67 -12.93 7.70
N ASP A 70 -6.47 -13.40 8.65
CA ASP A 70 -7.48 -14.45 8.42
C ASP A 70 -8.33 -14.10 7.17
N PRO A 71 -8.31 -14.92 6.10
CA PRO A 71 -9.05 -14.66 4.88
C PRO A 71 -10.56 -14.46 5.11
N SER A 72 -11.14 -15.17 6.07
CA SER A 72 -12.58 -15.08 6.39
C SER A 72 -12.98 -13.72 6.95
N LEU A 73 -12.07 -13.08 7.67
CA LEU A 73 -12.26 -11.74 8.23
C LEU A 73 -11.79 -10.66 7.25
N ARG A 74 -10.70 -10.92 6.53
CA ARG A 74 -10.06 -9.95 5.63
C ARG A 74 -10.86 -9.73 4.36
N PHE A 75 -11.36 -10.78 3.72
CA PHE A 75 -12.03 -10.68 2.43
C PHE A 75 -13.29 -9.78 2.47
N PRO A 76 -14.23 -9.93 3.44
CA PRO A 76 -15.37 -9.01 3.56
C PRO A 76 -14.97 -7.55 3.74
N ARG A 77 -13.94 -7.26 4.54
CA ARG A 77 -13.43 -5.87 4.72
C ARG A 77 -12.90 -5.28 3.41
N GLN A 78 -12.24 -6.09 2.57
CA GLN A 78 -11.73 -5.62 1.28
C GLN A 78 -12.84 -5.37 0.26
N ILE A 79 -13.91 -6.19 0.26
CA ILE A 79 -15.12 -5.93 -0.52
C ILE A 79 -15.75 -4.59 -0.11
N GLN A 80 -15.91 -4.37 1.20
CA GLN A 80 -16.47 -3.12 1.71
C GLN A 80 -15.65 -1.90 1.26
N HIS A 81 -14.32 -1.95 1.40
CA HIS A 81 -13.44 -0.87 0.95
C HIS A 81 -13.51 -0.61 -0.55
N PHE A 82 -13.56 -1.67 -1.37
CA PHE A 82 -13.72 -1.53 -2.81
C PHE A 82 -15.06 -0.86 -3.14
N GLY A 83 -16.15 -1.31 -2.52
CA GLY A 83 -17.47 -0.70 -2.67
C GLY A 83 -17.51 0.77 -2.30
N SER A 84 -16.94 1.16 -1.15
CA SER A 84 -16.86 2.56 -0.74
C SER A 84 -16.07 3.43 -1.72
N LEU A 85 -15.01 2.90 -2.34
CA LEU A 85 -14.25 3.63 -3.34
C LEU A 85 -15.04 3.81 -4.65
N VAL A 86 -15.76 2.78 -5.10
CA VAL A 86 -16.67 2.88 -6.26
C VAL A 86 -17.74 3.94 -6.01
N ASP A 87 -18.40 3.88 -4.85
CA ASP A 87 -19.43 4.84 -4.47
C ASP A 87 -18.90 6.28 -4.46
N TYR A 88 -17.74 6.50 -3.83
CA TYR A 88 -17.08 7.80 -3.82
C TYR A 88 -16.76 8.34 -5.21
N ILE A 89 -16.28 7.47 -6.12
CA ILE A 89 -15.99 7.87 -7.51
C ILE A 89 -17.26 8.29 -8.24
N LEU A 90 -18.34 7.53 -8.10
CA LEU A 90 -19.60 7.78 -8.80
C LEU A 90 -20.34 9.01 -8.24
N ASN A 91 -20.31 9.21 -6.92
CA ASN A 91 -21.14 10.22 -6.27
C ASN A 91 -20.38 11.51 -5.89
N THR A 92 -19.05 11.49 -5.82
CA THR A 92 -18.26 12.64 -5.36
C THR A 92 -17.32 13.19 -6.42
N GLN A 93 -16.31 12.42 -6.86
CA GLN A 93 -15.39 12.89 -7.91
C GLN A 93 -14.75 11.71 -8.66
N ASP A 94 -14.57 11.89 -9.96
CA ASP A 94 -13.82 10.96 -10.80
C ASP A 94 -12.47 11.58 -11.21
N LYS A 95 -11.40 11.18 -10.52
CA LYS A 95 -10.03 11.64 -10.77
C LYS A 95 -9.12 10.47 -11.17
N PRO A 96 -8.10 10.69 -12.02
CA PRO A 96 -7.20 9.62 -12.48
C PRO A 96 -6.56 8.79 -11.36
N HIS A 97 -6.17 9.41 -10.25
CA HIS A 97 -5.59 8.69 -9.10
C HIS A 97 -6.60 7.78 -8.38
N LEU A 98 -7.89 8.12 -8.38
CA LEU A 98 -8.94 7.28 -7.81
C LEU A 98 -9.20 6.06 -8.69
N ARG A 99 -9.21 6.24 -10.02
CA ARG A 99 -9.29 5.10 -10.96
C ARG A 99 -8.09 4.17 -10.84
N ARG A 100 -6.89 4.72 -10.66
CA ARG A 100 -5.68 3.93 -10.35
C ARG A 100 -5.83 3.17 -9.04
N ALA A 101 -6.28 3.84 -7.97
CA ALA A 101 -6.55 3.19 -6.70
C ALA A 101 -7.56 2.05 -6.84
N LEU A 102 -8.64 2.27 -7.61
CA LEU A 102 -9.68 1.28 -7.86
C LEU A 102 -9.11 0.01 -8.51
N GLN A 103 -8.27 0.14 -9.53
CA GLN A 103 -7.59 -1.00 -10.15
C GLN A 103 -6.74 -1.76 -9.13
N VAL A 104 -5.93 -1.04 -8.33
CA VAL A 104 -5.06 -1.67 -7.32
C VAL A 104 -5.90 -2.41 -6.27
N TYR A 105 -7.05 -1.86 -5.87
CA TYR A 105 -7.98 -2.54 -4.95
C TYR A 105 -8.60 -3.78 -5.58
N PHE A 106 -8.99 -3.72 -6.85
CA PHE A 106 -9.52 -4.88 -7.57
C PHE A 106 -8.50 -6.01 -7.70
N ASP A 107 -7.25 -5.68 -8.05
CA ASP A 107 -6.16 -6.65 -8.16
C ASP A 107 -5.93 -7.36 -6.81
N ARG A 108 -5.97 -6.60 -5.71
CA ARG A 108 -5.84 -7.15 -4.35
C ARG A 108 -7.06 -7.98 -3.95
N LEU A 109 -8.26 -7.50 -4.24
CA LEU A 109 -9.51 -8.23 -3.96
C LEU A 109 -9.52 -9.59 -4.65
N SER A 110 -9.05 -9.65 -5.91
CA SER A 110 -8.91 -10.90 -6.65
C SER A 110 -7.96 -11.89 -5.97
N ARG A 111 -6.84 -11.41 -5.40
CA ARG A 111 -5.92 -12.28 -4.63
C ARG A 111 -6.60 -12.82 -3.36
N TYR A 112 -7.32 -11.96 -2.65
CA TYR A 112 -8.02 -12.38 -1.42
C TYR A 112 -9.20 -13.30 -1.69
N TYR A 113 -9.88 -13.14 -2.83
CA TYR A 113 -10.91 -14.07 -3.29
C TYR A 113 -10.31 -15.48 -3.48
N THR A 114 -9.18 -15.60 -4.17
CA THR A 114 -8.49 -16.89 -4.34
C THR A 114 -8.08 -17.50 -3.00
N ALA A 115 -7.51 -16.70 -2.09
CA ALA A 115 -7.13 -17.18 -0.75
C ALA A 115 -8.35 -17.63 0.08
N PHE A 116 -9.47 -16.89 0.00
CA PHE A 116 -10.71 -17.25 0.68
C PHE A 116 -11.30 -18.59 0.17
N LEU A 117 -11.14 -18.89 -1.12
CA LEU A 117 -11.53 -20.18 -1.71
C LEU A 117 -10.55 -21.34 -1.40
N GLY A 118 -9.49 -21.10 -0.63
CA GLY A 118 -8.48 -22.11 -0.31
C GLY A 118 -7.39 -22.30 -1.37
N GLY A 119 -7.27 -21.39 -2.34
CA GLY A 119 -6.16 -21.35 -3.28
C GLY A 119 -4.86 -20.84 -2.62
N PRO A 120 -3.68 -21.10 -3.21
CA PRO A 120 -2.42 -20.62 -2.65
C PRO A 120 -2.39 -19.08 -2.61
N GLU A 121 -1.94 -18.51 -1.49
CA GLU A 121 -1.57 -17.09 -1.43
C GLU A 121 -0.34 -16.88 -2.31
N ASN A 122 -0.53 -16.38 -3.53
CA ASN A 122 0.60 -15.94 -4.36
C ASN A 122 1.21 -14.71 -3.69
N THR A 123 2.40 -14.91 -3.13
CA THR A 123 3.17 -13.93 -2.33
C THR A 123 3.69 -12.80 -3.20
#